data_AF-A7RT44-F1
#
_entry.id   AF-A7RT44-F1
#
_cell.length_a   1.000
_cell.length_b   1.000
_cell.length_c   1.000
_cell.angle_alpha   90.00
_cell.angle_beta   90.00
_cell.angle_gamma   90.00
#
_symmetry.space_group_name_H-M   'P 1'
#
loop_
_entity.id
_entity.type
_entity.pdbx_description
1 polymer ?
#
loop_
_entity_poly.entity_id
_entity_poly.type
_entity_poly.pdbx_seq_one_letter_code
_entity_poly.pdbx_strand_id
1 'polypeptide(L)'
;MTFAETRNILSRLTNGELGLNRLSFDFHDAKAFSRSPWGPAMLLIIVRFVILTCCAVFLANDLMSPWSPAWLLYLSTWNAILTIIYFLATLISSTVEVVHECKALTEDKGNFQEEYHVSRTLPGRTSTGLDVLEDDDYDDIPTDDDSDNEPFFLESPPEDQLPWYMKCVWLLFTVNTNTSIIVLVFYISTATVYQPILVCFYVSMVIFMMTETAMSLVPVRFLHCIYAYSFIVLYIGIKAVTMTVSDSAALHNRILPCESFFNIYGWRDYSDYQRTGPFNDYLV
;
A
#
# COMPACT_ATOMS: atom_id res chain seq x y z
N MET A 1 -6.65 -39.52 7.90
CA MET A 1 -5.59 -38.52 7.67
C MET A 1 -4.47 -38.81 8.66
N THR A 2 -3.31 -39.23 8.18
CA THR A 2 -2.23 -39.75 9.04
C THR A 2 -1.19 -38.66 9.35
N PHE A 3 -0.49 -38.77 10.47
CA PHE A 3 0.55 -37.82 10.90
C PHE A 3 1.68 -37.62 9.86
N ALA A 4 1.89 -38.62 9.00
CA ALA A 4 2.84 -38.54 7.89
C ALA A 4 2.34 -37.65 6.74
N GLU A 5 1.04 -37.66 6.43
CA GLU A 5 0.45 -36.76 5.42
C GLU A 5 0.47 -35.30 5.87
N THR A 6 0.13 -35.03 7.13
CA THR A 6 0.17 -33.66 7.66
C THR A 6 1.59 -33.11 7.66
N ARG A 7 2.60 -33.93 7.97
CA ARG A 7 4.01 -33.51 7.91
C ARG A 7 4.50 -33.24 6.48
N ASN A 8 4.04 -34.03 5.50
CA ASN A 8 4.41 -33.84 4.10
C ASN A 8 3.77 -32.56 3.52
N ILE A 9 2.49 -32.31 3.84
CA ILE A 9 1.78 -31.07 3.48
C ILE A 9 2.45 -29.86 4.16
N LEU A 10 2.75 -29.96 5.46
CA LEU A 10 3.43 -28.89 6.18
C LEU A 10 4.82 -28.61 5.58
N SER A 11 5.57 -29.65 5.20
CA SER A 11 6.88 -29.50 4.55
C SER A 11 6.80 -28.86 3.16
N ARG A 12 5.73 -29.12 2.40
CA ARG A 12 5.50 -28.49 1.10
C ARG A 12 5.07 -27.04 1.22
N LEU A 13 4.25 -26.72 2.22
CA LEU A 13 3.87 -25.34 2.53
C LEU A 13 5.07 -24.54 3.05
N THR A 14 5.83 -25.11 3.99
CA THR A 14 7.04 -24.47 4.52
C THR A 14 8.12 -24.32 3.45
N ASN A 15 8.41 -25.34 2.64
CA ASN A 15 9.42 -25.20 1.59
C ASN A 15 8.95 -24.34 0.40
N GLY A 16 7.64 -24.27 0.13
CA GLY A 16 7.07 -23.42 -0.92
C GLY A 16 7.04 -21.93 -0.56
N GLU A 17 6.82 -21.61 0.73
CA GLU A 17 6.82 -20.22 1.22
C GLU A 17 8.17 -19.75 1.78
N LEU A 18 9.00 -20.62 2.36
CA LEU A 18 10.29 -20.27 3.00
C LEU A 18 11.52 -20.42 2.08
N GLY A 19 11.32 -20.73 0.80
CA GLY A 19 12.42 -20.79 -0.15
C GLY A 19 13.10 -19.42 -0.26
N LEU A 20 14.36 -19.31 0.19
CA LEU A 20 15.20 -18.09 0.09
C LEU A 20 15.24 -17.51 -1.33
N ASN A 21 15.07 -18.37 -2.35
CA ASN A 21 15.03 -17.97 -3.75
C ASN A 21 13.76 -17.18 -4.13
N ARG A 22 12.73 -17.14 -3.27
CA ARG A 22 11.49 -16.33 -3.43
C ARG A 22 11.47 -15.06 -2.57
N LEU A 23 12.60 -14.67 -1.99
CA LEU A 23 12.79 -13.32 -1.45
C LEU A 23 12.87 -12.26 -2.56
N SER A 24 12.99 -12.69 -3.82
CA SER A 24 12.85 -11.82 -4.98
C SER A 24 11.47 -11.14 -4.97
N PHE A 25 11.47 -9.84 -5.24
CA PHE A 25 10.29 -8.95 -5.32
C PHE A 25 9.43 -9.26 -6.56
N ASP A 26 9.10 -10.53 -6.78
CA ASP A 26 8.34 -10.96 -7.94
C ASP A 26 6.85 -10.96 -7.56
N PHE A 27 6.27 -9.78 -7.79
CA PHE A 27 4.84 -9.58 -7.86
C PHE A 27 4.52 -9.11 -9.28
N HIS A 28 3.84 -9.97 -10.04
CA HIS A 28 3.70 -9.83 -11.49
C HIS A 28 2.62 -8.83 -11.92
N ASP A 29 1.73 -8.37 -11.03
CA ASP A 29 0.60 -7.52 -11.43
C ASP A 29 0.57 -6.17 -10.72
N ALA A 30 1.05 -5.12 -11.40
CA ALA A 30 0.96 -3.74 -10.91
C ALA A 30 -0.48 -3.29 -10.70
N LYS A 31 -1.43 -3.82 -11.48
CA LYS A 31 -2.84 -3.40 -11.45
C LYS A 31 -3.54 -3.86 -10.17
N ALA A 32 -3.00 -4.85 -9.47
CA ALA A 32 -3.54 -5.31 -8.19
C ALA A 32 -3.46 -4.24 -7.07
N PHE A 33 -2.60 -3.22 -7.21
CA PHE A 33 -2.53 -2.10 -6.28
C PHE A 33 -3.57 -1.01 -6.55
N SER A 34 -4.08 -0.91 -7.77
CA SER A 34 -4.93 0.19 -8.22
C SER A 34 -6.36 -0.26 -8.50
N ARG A 35 -6.58 -1.57 -8.64
CA ARG A 35 -7.91 -2.18 -8.78
C ARG A 35 -8.37 -2.83 -7.49
N SER A 36 -9.65 -2.66 -7.18
CA SER A 36 -10.31 -3.38 -6.11
C SER A 36 -11.21 -4.48 -6.68
N PRO A 37 -11.22 -5.69 -6.12
CA PRO A 37 -12.17 -6.73 -6.50
C PRO A 37 -13.57 -6.46 -5.93
N TRP A 38 -13.69 -5.56 -4.95
CA TRP A 38 -14.91 -5.35 -4.16
C TRP A 38 -15.76 -4.17 -4.65
N GLY A 39 -15.28 -3.35 -5.59
CA GLY A 39 -16.02 -2.18 -6.01
C GLY A 39 -15.34 -1.33 -7.09
N PRO A 40 -16.01 -0.26 -7.53
CA PRO A 40 -15.49 0.65 -8.55
C PRO A 40 -14.25 1.38 -8.04
N ALA A 41 -13.31 1.68 -8.93
CA ALA A 41 -12.05 2.36 -8.60
C ALA A 41 -12.23 3.69 -7.83
N MET A 42 -13.35 4.40 -8.08
CA MET A 42 -13.69 5.63 -7.35
C MET A 42 -13.90 5.39 -5.85
N LEU A 43 -14.49 4.26 -5.45
CA LEU A 43 -14.67 3.91 -4.04
C LEU A 43 -13.31 3.75 -3.35
N LEU A 44 -12.38 3.05 -4.02
CA LEU A 44 -11.03 2.82 -3.51
C LEU A 44 -10.28 4.13 -3.27
N ILE A 45 -10.37 5.08 -4.22
CA ILE A 45 -9.77 6.41 -4.10
C ILE A 45 -10.34 7.16 -2.89
N ILE A 46 -11.66 7.12 -2.69
CA ILE A 46 -12.31 7.78 -1.55
C ILE A 46 -11.82 7.18 -0.22
N VAL A 47 -11.80 5.85 -0.11
CA VAL A 47 -11.34 5.16 1.10
C VAL A 47 -9.88 5.53 1.41
N ARG A 48 -8.99 5.48 0.41
CA ARG A 48 -7.57 5.83 0.57
C ARG A 48 -7.39 7.30 0.98
N PHE A 49 -8.19 8.20 0.43
CA PHE A 49 -8.16 9.62 0.80
C PHE A 49 -8.63 9.86 2.25
N VAL A 50 -9.69 9.18 2.69
CA VAL A 50 -10.17 9.25 4.08
C VAL A 50 -9.10 8.74 5.03
N ILE A 51 -8.51 7.58 4.75
CA ILE A 51 -7.44 7.00 5.58
C ILE A 51 -6.23 7.94 5.65
N LEU A 52 -5.78 8.46 4.50
CA LEU A 52 -4.68 9.43 4.43
C LEU A 52 -4.93 10.65 5.32
N THR A 53 -6.15 11.19 5.25
CA THR A 53 -6.55 12.36 6.05
C THR A 53 -6.57 12.03 7.54
N CYS A 54 -7.13 10.88 7.94
CA CYS A 54 -7.12 10.42 9.33
C CYS A 54 -5.69 10.26 9.86
N CYS A 55 -4.79 9.66 9.09
CA CYS A 55 -3.38 9.49 9.47
C CYS A 55 -2.68 10.84 9.63
N ALA A 56 -2.94 11.80 8.72
CA ALA A 56 -2.38 13.15 8.80
C ALA A 56 -2.87 13.91 10.03
N VAL A 57 -4.15 13.78 10.41
CA VAL A 57 -4.70 14.40 11.63
C VAL A 57 -4.02 13.84 12.88
N PHE A 58 -3.83 12.52 12.95
CA PHE A 58 -3.11 11.94 14.08
C PHE A 58 -1.66 12.41 14.17
N LEU A 59 -0.95 12.43 13.03
CA LEU A 59 0.42 12.93 12.99
C LEU A 59 0.50 14.42 13.37
N ALA A 60 -0.46 15.24 12.93
CA ALA A 60 -0.53 16.65 13.29
C ALA A 60 -0.76 16.84 14.79
N ASN A 61 -1.65 16.05 15.41
CA ASN A 61 -1.86 16.09 16.86
C ASN A 61 -0.58 15.75 17.63
N ASP A 62 0.19 14.75 17.18
CA ASP A 62 1.48 14.40 17.78
C ASP A 62 2.51 15.52 17.61
N LEU A 63 2.55 16.16 16.45
CA LEU A 63 3.46 17.29 16.16
C LEU A 63 3.12 18.55 16.94
N MET A 64 1.85 18.78 17.28
CA MET A 64 1.40 19.94 18.04
C MET A 64 1.63 19.82 19.56
N SER A 65 2.06 18.66 20.05
CA SER A 65 2.55 18.48 21.42
C SER A 65 3.77 19.38 21.66
N PRO A 66 3.90 20.07 22.82
CA PRO A 66 4.84 21.18 22.99
C PRO A 66 6.30 20.82 22.67
N TRP A 67 6.80 21.38 21.55
CA TRP A 67 8.19 21.70 21.13
C TRP A 67 9.33 20.75 21.53
N SER A 68 9.03 19.49 21.83
CA SER A 68 10.04 18.48 22.08
C SER A 68 10.25 17.67 20.80
N PRO A 69 11.51 17.46 20.35
CA PRO A 69 11.81 16.52 19.27
C PRO A 69 11.48 15.05 19.63
N ALA A 70 10.89 14.81 20.81
CA ALA A 70 10.40 13.51 21.24
C ALA A 70 9.47 12.83 20.23
N TRP A 71 8.77 13.57 19.36
CA TRP A 71 7.96 12.96 18.30
C TRP A 71 8.79 12.07 17.35
N LEU A 72 10.07 12.38 17.11
CA LEU A 72 10.99 11.54 16.34
C LEU A 72 11.41 10.26 17.08
N LEU A 73 11.21 10.20 18.40
CA LEU A 73 11.61 9.06 19.23
C LEU A 73 10.52 8.00 19.36
N TYR A 74 9.34 8.20 18.77
CA TYR A 74 8.25 7.23 18.82
C TYR A 74 8.14 6.46 17.51
N LEU A 75 8.33 5.13 17.58
CA LEU A 75 8.16 4.22 16.45
C LEU A 75 6.79 4.36 15.77
N SER A 76 5.77 4.72 16.55
CA SER A 76 4.41 4.98 16.09
C SER A 76 4.32 6.12 15.08
N THR A 77 5.08 7.19 15.32
CA THR A 77 5.12 8.36 14.45
C THR A 77 5.83 8.04 13.14
N TRP A 78 6.91 7.27 13.18
CA TRP A 78 7.56 6.76 11.97
C TRP A 78 6.64 5.85 11.15
N ASN A 79 5.91 4.96 11.81
CA ASN A 79 4.92 4.11 11.15
C ASN A 79 3.79 4.94 10.52
N ALA A 80 3.31 6.00 11.19
CA ALA A 80 2.32 6.92 10.63
C ALA A 80 2.85 7.67 9.40
N ILE A 81 4.09 8.17 9.43
CA ILE A 81 4.73 8.83 8.28
C ILE A 81 4.83 7.89 7.09
N LEU A 82 5.33 6.67 7.29
CA LEU A 82 5.40 5.68 6.22
C LEU A 82 4.02 5.30 5.68
N THR A 83 3.01 5.23 6.55
CA THR A 83 1.62 4.98 6.17
C THR A 83 1.08 6.10 5.29
N ILE A 84 1.34 7.36 5.64
CA ILE A 84 0.98 8.54 4.84
C ILE A 84 1.66 8.50 3.47
N ILE A 85 2.98 8.26 3.43
CA ILE A 85 3.73 8.17 2.16
C ILE A 85 3.16 7.06 1.27
N TYR A 86 2.87 5.91 1.85
CA TYR A 86 2.26 4.79 1.15
C TYR A 86 0.87 5.13 0.57
N PHE A 87 -0.04 5.68 1.39
CA PHE A 87 -1.38 6.04 0.92
C PHE A 87 -1.34 7.16 -0.11
N LEU A 88 -0.39 8.08 -0.03
CA LEU A 88 -0.20 9.11 -1.05
C LEU A 88 0.23 8.48 -2.39
N ALA A 89 1.20 7.56 -2.37
CA ALA A 89 1.69 6.91 -3.59
C ALA A 89 0.62 6.02 -4.27
N THR A 90 -0.15 5.27 -3.47
CA THR A 90 -1.25 4.44 -3.98
C THR A 90 -2.42 5.29 -4.48
N LEU A 91 -2.73 6.41 -3.82
CA LEU A 91 -3.75 7.36 -4.27
C LEU A 91 -3.39 7.92 -5.65
N ILE A 92 -2.16 8.39 -5.85
CA ILE A 92 -1.67 8.87 -7.14
C ILE A 92 -1.74 7.76 -8.19
N SER A 93 -1.30 6.55 -7.85
CA SER A 93 -1.34 5.41 -8.79
C SER A 93 -2.76 5.08 -9.24
N SER A 94 -3.73 5.13 -8.31
CA SER A 94 -5.15 4.85 -8.59
C SER A 94 -5.79 5.92 -9.46
N THR A 95 -5.50 7.19 -9.18
CA THR A 95 -6.07 8.31 -9.96
C THR A 95 -5.54 8.30 -11.39
N VAL A 96 -4.25 8.00 -11.58
CA VAL A 96 -3.65 7.87 -12.91
C VAL A 96 -4.32 6.76 -13.72
N GLU A 97 -4.58 5.59 -13.13
CA GLU A 97 -5.26 4.49 -13.83
C GLU A 97 -6.70 4.89 -14.23
N VAL A 98 -7.48 5.46 -13.31
CA VAL A 98 -8.85 5.91 -13.61
C VAL A 98 -8.87 6.96 -14.72
N VAL A 99 -7.93 7.90 -14.71
CA VAL A 99 -7.83 8.92 -15.76
C VAL A 99 -7.48 8.29 -17.11
N HIS A 100 -6.59 7.29 -17.14
CA HIS A 100 -6.26 6.55 -18.35
C HIS A 100 -7.45 5.78 -18.90
N GLU A 101 -8.21 5.08 -18.04
CA GLU A 101 -9.42 4.36 -18.44
C GLU A 101 -10.49 5.32 -18.98
N CYS A 102 -10.70 6.46 -18.33
CA CYS A 102 -11.64 7.49 -18.80
C CYS A 102 -11.25 8.07 -20.17
N LYS A 103 -9.95 8.29 -20.42
CA LYS A 103 -9.46 8.77 -21.72
C LYS A 103 -9.70 7.73 -22.82
N ALA A 104 -9.35 6.47 -22.57
CA ALA A 104 -9.56 5.39 -23.54
C ALA A 104 -11.05 5.25 -23.91
N LEU A 105 -11.96 5.35 -22.94
CA LEU A 105 -13.41 5.32 -23.20
C LEU A 105 -13.93 6.55 -23.96
N THR A 106 -13.24 7.69 -23.88
CA THR A 106 -13.62 8.92 -24.59
C THR A 106 -13.17 8.87 -26.04
N GLU A 107 -11.96 8.35 -26.29
CA GLU A 107 -11.42 8.14 -27.64
C GLU A 107 -12.23 7.09 -28.41
N ASP A 108 -12.59 5.98 -27.77
CA ASP A 108 -13.42 4.93 -28.37
C ASP A 108 -14.81 5.47 -28.80
N LYS A 109 -15.47 6.25 -27.93
CA LYS A 109 -16.74 6.93 -28.28
C LYS A 109 -16.59 7.94 -29.42
N GLY A 110 -15.46 8.62 -29.52
CA GLY A 110 -15.15 9.55 -30.61
C GLY A 110 -15.06 8.83 -31.95
N ASN A 111 -14.34 7.70 -32.00
CA ASN A 111 -14.16 6.91 -33.22
C ASN A 111 -15.48 6.27 -33.70
N PHE A 112 -16.29 5.73 -32.79
CA PHE A 112 -17.62 5.19 -33.13
C PHE A 112 -18.54 6.25 -33.75
N GLN A 113 -18.47 7.49 -33.25
CA GLN A 113 -19.30 8.57 -33.78
C GLN A 113 -18.81 9.02 -35.17
N GLU A 114 -17.50 9.05 -35.40
CA GLU A 114 -16.92 9.43 -36.69
C GLU A 114 -17.21 8.38 -37.79
N GLU A 115 -17.14 7.09 -37.47
CA GLU A 115 -17.50 5.99 -38.39
C GLU A 115 -18.98 6.01 -38.81
N TYR A 116 -19.88 6.37 -37.88
CA TYR A 116 -21.31 6.50 -38.15
C TYR A 116 -21.63 7.71 -39.06
N HIS A 117 -20.83 8.78 -38.98
CA HIS A 117 -21.00 9.96 -39.83
C HIS A 117 -20.42 9.78 -41.24
N VAL A 118 -19.31 9.04 -41.39
CA VAL A 118 -18.72 8.73 -42.71
C VAL A 118 -19.63 7.80 -43.53
N SER A 119 -20.39 6.91 -42.87
CA SER A 119 -21.38 6.06 -43.57
C SER A 119 -22.61 6.83 -44.07
N ARG A 120 -22.83 8.08 -43.64
CA ARG A 120 -24.04 8.86 -43.95
C ARG A 120 -23.85 9.96 -44.99
N THR A 121 -22.62 10.16 -45.49
CA THR A 121 -22.28 11.18 -46.49
C THR A 121 -22.10 10.65 -47.90
N LEU A 122 -22.44 9.39 -48.20
CA LEU A 122 -22.63 8.91 -49.57
C LEU A 122 -24.01 9.34 -50.09
N PRO A 123 -24.10 10.32 -51.01
CA PRO A 123 -25.36 10.74 -51.58
C PRO A 123 -25.67 9.90 -52.82
N GLY A 124 -26.73 9.09 -52.73
CA GLY A 124 -27.58 8.75 -53.86
C GLY A 124 -27.18 7.52 -54.69
N ARG A 125 -27.98 6.45 -54.55
CA ARG A 125 -28.62 5.83 -55.71
C ARG A 125 -29.93 5.15 -55.31
N THR A 126 -31.04 5.81 -55.64
CA THR A 126 -32.41 5.30 -55.52
C THR A 126 -32.78 4.43 -56.72
N SER A 127 -33.54 3.37 -56.44
CA SER A 127 -34.39 2.57 -57.34
C SER A 127 -33.64 1.76 -58.41
N THR A 128 -33.92 0.49 -58.67
CA THR A 128 -35.21 -0.21 -58.85
C THR A 128 -34.90 -1.71 -58.80
N GLY A 129 -35.83 -2.53 -58.30
CA GLY A 129 -35.67 -3.97 -58.28
C GLY A 129 -35.67 -4.61 -59.68
N LEU A 130 -35.07 -5.79 -59.78
CA LEU A 130 -35.56 -6.94 -60.53
C LEU A 130 -34.61 -8.12 -60.29
N ASP A 131 -35.18 -9.31 -60.09
CA ASP A 131 -34.49 -10.60 -60.11
C ASP A 131 -33.67 -10.79 -61.41
N VAL A 132 -32.42 -11.21 -61.28
CA VAL A 132 -31.69 -11.96 -62.32
C VAL A 132 -30.82 -13.01 -61.61
N LEU A 133 -31.26 -14.25 -61.71
CA LEU A 133 -30.43 -15.45 -61.63
C LEU A 133 -29.60 -15.53 -62.92
N GLU A 134 -28.30 -15.76 -62.80
CA GLU A 134 -27.38 -16.38 -63.78
C GLU A 134 -26.01 -16.39 -63.08
N ASP A 135 -25.58 -17.51 -62.49
CA ASP A 135 -24.79 -18.60 -63.12
C ASP A 135 -23.49 -18.09 -63.79
N ASP A 136 -22.38 -18.65 -63.27
CA ASP A 136 -21.13 -19.02 -63.95
C ASP A 136 -19.82 -18.53 -63.30
N ASP A 137 -18.91 -19.52 -63.21
CA ASP A 137 -17.46 -19.48 -63.03
C ASP A 137 -16.87 -19.13 -61.65
N TYR A 138 -16.91 -20.14 -60.76
CA TYR A 138 -15.86 -20.33 -59.75
C TYR A 138 -14.64 -20.95 -60.43
N ASP A 139 -13.68 -20.10 -60.80
CA ASP A 139 -12.33 -20.53 -61.14
C ASP A 139 -11.59 -21.08 -59.91
N ASP A 140 -10.96 -22.23 -60.12
CA ASP A 140 -10.04 -22.93 -59.23
C ASP A 140 -9.03 -21.99 -58.56
N ILE A 141 -9.14 -21.81 -57.24
CA ILE A 141 -8.04 -21.32 -56.41
C ILE A 141 -7.38 -22.54 -55.75
N PRO A 142 -6.06 -22.75 -55.93
CA PRO A 142 -5.37 -23.94 -55.44
C PRO A 142 -5.44 -24.04 -53.92
N THR A 143 -5.84 -25.22 -53.45
CA THR A 143 -5.67 -25.67 -52.07
C THR A 143 -4.26 -26.22 -51.94
N ASP A 144 -3.33 -25.40 -51.46
CA ASP A 144 -2.06 -25.87 -50.93
C ASP A 144 -1.63 -25.00 -49.73
N ASP A 145 -1.15 -25.72 -48.73
CA ASP A 145 -0.21 -25.33 -47.67
C ASP A 145 -0.73 -24.68 -46.38
N ASP A 146 -0.69 -25.53 -45.34
CA ASP A 146 -0.35 -25.28 -43.95
C ASP A 146 -1.17 -24.23 -43.20
N SER A 147 -2.31 -24.71 -42.69
CA SER A 147 -2.94 -24.16 -41.51
C SER A 147 -2.05 -24.37 -40.27
N ASP A 148 -1.00 -23.57 -40.15
CA ASP A 148 -0.47 -23.17 -38.85
C ASP A 148 -1.48 -22.21 -38.21
N ASN A 149 -2.63 -22.77 -37.81
CA ASN A 149 -3.44 -22.21 -36.74
C ASN A 149 -2.69 -22.48 -35.42
N GLU A 150 -1.49 -21.92 -35.29
CA GLU A 150 -0.98 -21.53 -33.99
C GLU A 150 -2.04 -20.55 -33.45
N PRO A 151 -2.69 -20.84 -32.31
CA PRO A 151 -3.51 -19.82 -31.69
C PRO A 151 -2.61 -18.60 -31.54
N PHE A 152 -3.11 -17.46 -32.00
CA PHE A 152 -2.56 -16.14 -31.76
C PHE A 152 -2.42 -15.97 -30.23
N PHE A 153 -1.40 -16.58 -29.65
CA PHE A 153 -0.81 -16.19 -28.41
C PHE A 153 -0.35 -14.79 -28.70
N LEU A 154 -1.20 -13.82 -28.32
CA LEU A 154 -0.74 -12.54 -27.84
C LEU A 154 0.54 -12.84 -27.06
N GLU A 155 1.67 -12.60 -27.72
CA GLU A 155 2.98 -12.71 -27.11
C GLU A 155 2.87 -11.78 -25.90
N SER A 156 2.69 -12.41 -24.75
CA SER A 156 2.46 -11.71 -23.50
C SER A 156 3.65 -10.76 -23.37
N PRO A 157 3.43 -9.44 -23.27
CA PRO A 157 4.53 -8.50 -23.13
C PRO A 157 5.43 -9.02 -22.02
N PRO A 158 6.76 -9.01 -22.22
CA PRO A 158 7.71 -9.80 -21.45
C PRO A 158 7.36 -9.75 -19.97
N GLU A 159 7.10 -10.93 -19.40
CA GLU A 159 7.02 -11.12 -17.95
C GLU A 159 8.24 -10.43 -17.33
N ASP A 160 8.01 -9.75 -16.21
CA ASP A 160 9.03 -9.07 -15.41
C ASP A 160 9.60 -7.75 -15.94
N GLN A 161 8.89 -6.67 -15.60
CA GLN A 161 9.50 -5.64 -14.74
C GLN A 161 8.41 -4.76 -14.13
N LEU A 162 7.92 -5.15 -12.95
CA LEU A 162 7.18 -4.22 -12.11
C LEU A 162 8.05 -2.94 -11.96
N PRO A 163 7.54 -1.74 -12.31
CA PRO A 163 8.33 -0.52 -12.23
C PRO A 163 8.92 -0.37 -10.83
N TRP A 164 10.15 0.15 -10.74
CA TRP A 164 10.87 0.24 -9.46
C TRP A 164 10.06 0.96 -8.37
N TYR A 165 9.26 1.97 -8.75
CA TYR A 165 8.43 2.72 -7.81
C TYR A 165 7.30 1.86 -7.24
N MET A 166 6.71 0.95 -8.02
CA MET A 166 5.71 -0.01 -7.52
C MET A 166 6.34 -1.03 -6.58
N LYS A 167 7.59 -1.45 -6.83
CA LYS A 167 8.36 -2.28 -5.87
C LYS A 167 8.54 -1.53 -4.54
N CYS A 168 8.84 -0.23 -4.58
CA CYS A 168 8.92 0.60 -3.38
C CYS A 168 7.56 0.72 -2.66
N VAL A 169 6.46 0.93 -3.38
CA VAL A 169 5.11 0.98 -2.79
C VAL A 169 4.76 -0.33 -2.09
N TRP A 170 5.10 -1.47 -2.71
CA TRP A 170 4.89 -2.77 -2.10
C TRP A 170 5.76 -3.00 -0.86
N LEU A 171 7.01 -2.56 -0.87
CA LEU A 171 7.87 -2.58 0.31
C LEU A 171 7.24 -1.77 1.44
N LEU A 172 6.78 -0.55 1.16
CA LEU A 172 6.13 0.33 2.14
C LEU A 172 4.87 -0.32 2.73
N PHE A 173 4.01 -0.89 1.89
CA PHE A 173 2.85 -1.65 2.33
C PHE A 173 3.24 -2.74 3.32
N THR A 174 4.23 -3.55 2.95
CA THR A 174 4.67 -4.70 3.73
C THR A 174 5.28 -4.28 5.07
N VAL A 175 6.10 -3.22 5.08
CA VAL A 175 6.67 -2.67 6.31
C VAL A 175 5.57 -2.12 7.22
N ASN A 176 4.63 -1.34 6.68
CA ASN A 176 3.55 -0.71 7.46
C ASN A 176 2.58 -1.74 8.05
N THR A 177 2.15 -2.73 7.27
CA THR A 177 1.22 -3.77 7.73
C THR A 177 1.84 -4.56 8.89
N ASN A 178 3.08 -4.99 8.76
CA ASN A 178 3.75 -5.73 9.82
C ASN A 178 4.09 -4.84 11.03
N THR A 179 4.59 -3.62 10.81
CA THR A 179 4.97 -2.71 11.90
C THR A 179 3.75 -2.25 12.69
N SER A 180 2.60 -2.00 12.06
CA SER A 180 1.37 -1.62 12.76
C SER A 180 0.90 -2.71 13.74
N ILE A 181 0.97 -3.98 13.34
CA ILE A 181 0.66 -5.13 14.21
C ILE A 181 1.68 -5.22 15.36
N ILE A 182 2.99 -5.14 15.05
CA ILE A 182 4.05 -5.22 16.06
C ILE A 182 3.89 -4.10 17.11
N VAL A 183 3.65 -2.86 16.66
CA VAL A 183 3.47 -1.71 17.56
C VAL A 183 2.23 -1.89 18.44
N LEU A 184 1.10 -2.36 17.90
CA LEU A 184 -0.10 -2.64 18.68
C LEU A 184 0.14 -3.73 19.73
N VAL A 185 0.72 -4.87 19.33
CA VAL A 185 1.02 -5.99 20.24
C VAL A 185 2.00 -5.57 21.33
N PHE A 186 3.05 -4.84 20.95
CA PHE A 186 4.03 -4.30 21.89
C PHE A 186 3.36 -3.38 22.91
N TYR A 187 2.56 -2.41 22.44
CA TYR A 187 1.85 -1.49 23.32
C TYR A 187 0.93 -2.23 24.29
N ILE A 188 0.11 -3.18 23.80
CA ILE A 188 -0.77 -3.98 24.66
C ILE A 188 0.01 -4.78 25.71
N SER A 189 1.16 -5.31 25.33
CA SER A 189 1.99 -6.17 26.19
C SER A 189 2.76 -5.39 27.27
N THR A 190 3.17 -4.16 26.97
CA THR A 190 4.02 -3.37 27.88
C THR A 190 3.29 -2.29 28.67
N ALA A 191 2.09 -1.87 28.21
CA ALA A 191 1.36 -0.80 28.87
C ALA A 191 0.84 -1.26 30.24
N THR A 192 1.23 -0.54 31.29
CA THR A 192 0.70 -0.72 32.64
C THR A 192 -0.59 0.08 32.86
N VAL A 193 -0.77 1.16 32.09
CA VAL A 193 -1.96 2.01 32.08
C VAL A 193 -2.36 2.27 30.64
N TYR A 194 -3.59 1.92 30.27
CA TYR A 194 -4.09 2.13 28.92
C TYR A 194 -4.68 3.53 28.77
N GLN A 195 -4.04 4.35 27.94
CA GLN A 195 -4.64 5.61 27.49
C GLN A 195 -5.57 5.34 26.31
N PRO A 196 -6.87 5.70 26.38
CA PRO A 196 -7.85 5.32 25.37
C PRO A 196 -7.52 5.91 24.00
N ILE A 197 -7.02 7.16 23.94
CA ILE A 197 -6.67 7.84 22.70
C ILE A 197 -5.53 7.10 21.96
N LEU A 198 -4.50 6.66 22.70
CA LEU A 198 -3.39 5.89 22.13
C LEU A 198 -3.83 4.50 21.66
N VAL A 199 -4.69 3.82 22.44
CA VAL A 199 -5.27 2.53 22.01
C VAL A 199 -6.02 2.71 20.70
N CYS A 200 -6.89 3.72 20.61
CA CYS A 200 -7.63 4.03 19.38
C CYS A 200 -6.68 4.29 18.21
N PHE A 201 -5.61 5.07 18.41
CA PHE A 201 -4.62 5.32 17.37
C PHE A 201 -3.98 4.03 16.84
N TYR A 202 -3.47 3.16 17.72
CA TYR A 202 -2.83 1.91 17.30
C TYR A 202 -3.79 0.94 16.61
N VAL A 203 -5.01 0.82 17.15
CA VAL A 203 -6.06 0.00 16.56
C VAL A 203 -6.47 0.55 15.19
N SER A 204 -6.63 1.86 15.04
CA SER A 204 -6.93 2.50 13.76
C SER A 204 -5.85 2.23 12.72
N MET A 205 -4.57 2.29 13.07
CA MET A 205 -3.48 1.99 12.13
C MET A 205 -3.54 0.55 11.61
N VAL A 206 -3.83 -0.42 12.47
CA VAL A 206 -4.04 -1.82 12.05
C VAL A 206 -5.29 -1.94 11.17
N ILE A 207 -6.41 -1.32 11.55
CA ILE A 207 -7.65 -1.36 10.77
C ILE A 207 -7.44 -0.74 9.38
N PHE A 208 -6.69 0.36 9.27
CA PHE A 208 -6.39 1.00 8.00
C PHE A 208 -5.59 0.10 7.06
N MET A 209 -4.52 -0.53 7.57
CA MET A 209 -3.73 -1.48 6.78
C MET A 209 -4.51 -2.76 6.43
N MET A 210 -5.38 -3.24 7.34
CA MET A 210 -6.26 -4.38 7.06
C MET A 210 -7.34 -4.04 6.03
N THR A 211 -7.90 -2.83 6.08
CA THR A 211 -8.86 -2.34 5.09
C THR A 211 -8.21 -2.27 3.71
N GLU A 212 -6.99 -1.73 3.63
CA GLU A 212 -6.23 -1.70 2.40
C GLU A 212 -5.91 -3.11 1.88
N THR A 213 -5.54 -4.03 2.77
CA THR A 213 -5.32 -5.44 2.44
C THR A 213 -6.58 -6.12 1.91
N ALA A 214 -7.75 -5.79 2.48
CA ALA A 214 -9.01 -6.34 2.02
C ALA A 214 -9.40 -5.76 0.65
N MET A 215 -9.14 -4.48 0.43
CA MET A 215 -9.51 -3.76 -0.79
C MET A 215 -8.55 -4.00 -1.96
N SER A 216 -7.28 -4.28 -1.69
CA SER A 216 -6.26 -4.58 -2.68
C SER A 216 -6.07 -6.09 -2.83
N LEU A 217 -5.77 -6.58 -4.03
CA LEU A 217 -5.48 -8.00 -4.25
C LEU A 217 -4.05 -8.38 -3.85
N VAL A 218 -3.43 -7.59 -2.97
CA VAL A 218 -2.02 -7.75 -2.60
C VAL A 218 -1.93 -8.86 -1.55
N PRO A 219 -1.30 -10.01 -1.88
CA PRO A 219 -1.15 -11.09 -0.92
C PRO A 219 -0.23 -10.64 0.21
N VAL A 220 -0.68 -10.78 1.47
CA VAL A 220 0.15 -10.54 2.64
C VAL A 220 1.16 -11.68 2.75
N ARG A 221 2.40 -11.42 2.35
CA ARG A 221 3.50 -12.40 2.48
C ARG A 221 4.16 -12.25 3.84
N PHE A 222 3.77 -13.07 4.82
CA PHE A 222 4.35 -13.06 6.18
C PHE A 222 5.87 -13.32 6.20
N LEU A 223 6.43 -13.99 5.20
CA LEU A 223 7.89 -14.19 5.07
C LEU A 223 8.66 -12.85 5.01
N HIS A 224 7.99 -11.77 4.60
CA HIS A 224 8.58 -10.45 4.47
C HIS A 224 8.66 -9.68 5.80
N CYS A 225 8.36 -10.32 6.93
CA CYS A 225 8.64 -9.79 8.27
C CYS A 225 10.08 -9.30 8.41
N ILE A 226 11.05 -9.87 7.67
CA ILE A 226 12.44 -9.40 7.67
C ILE A 226 12.57 -7.91 7.31
N TYR A 227 11.72 -7.37 6.44
CA TYR A 227 11.74 -5.94 6.11
C TYR A 227 11.25 -5.08 7.28
N ALA A 228 10.18 -5.52 7.97
CA ALA A 228 9.72 -4.85 9.19
C ALA A 228 10.79 -4.91 10.29
N TYR A 229 11.48 -6.04 10.45
CA TYR A 229 12.61 -6.15 11.38
C TYR A 229 13.77 -5.21 10.99
N SER A 230 14.13 -5.15 9.71
CA SER A 230 15.18 -4.24 9.23
C SER A 230 14.83 -2.78 9.49
N PHE A 231 13.55 -2.41 9.33
CA PHE A 231 13.04 -1.09 9.66
C PHE A 231 13.11 -0.79 11.16
N ILE A 232 12.73 -1.74 12.02
CA ILE A 232 12.85 -1.61 13.48
C ILE A 232 14.32 -1.43 13.89
N VAL A 233 15.24 -2.20 13.30
CA VAL A 233 16.69 -2.07 13.56
C VAL A 233 17.21 -0.69 13.12
N LEU A 234 16.82 -0.22 11.94
CA LEU A 234 17.16 1.12 11.45
C LEU A 234 16.65 2.20 12.41
N TYR A 235 15.39 2.10 12.84
CA TYR A 235 14.80 2.99 13.81
C TYR A 235 15.55 2.99 15.15
N ILE A 236 15.93 1.82 15.68
CA ILE A 236 16.74 1.71 16.90
C ILE A 236 18.09 2.42 16.70
N GLY A 237 18.72 2.25 15.54
CA GLY A 237 19.97 2.93 15.20
C GLY A 237 19.83 4.46 15.18
N ILE A 238 18.81 4.98 14.47
CA ILE A 238 18.52 6.43 14.42
C ILE A 238 18.23 6.95 15.83
N LYS A 239 17.40 6.24 16.59
CA LYS A 239 17.08 6.60 17.98
C LYS A 239 18.33 6.66 18.84
N ALA A 240 19.19 5.65 18.78
CA ALA A 240 20.45 5.61 19.52
C ALA A 240 21.34 6.81 19.16
N VAL A 241 21.48 7.13 17.87
CA VAL A 241 22.24 8.31 17.43
C VAL A 241 21.63 9.60 17.98
N THR A 242 20.32 9.81 17.84
CA THR A 242 19.65 11.02 18.35
C THR A 242 19.79 11.19 19.86
N MET A 243 19.76 10.07 20.62
CA MET A 243 20.01 10.09 22.06
C MET A 243 21.46 10.48 22.37
N THR A 244 22.45 9.88 21.70
CA THR A 244 23.86 10.23 21.90
C THR A 244 24.17 11.70 21.54
N VAL A 245 23.54 12.23 20.49
CA VAL A 245 23.66 13.64 20.09
C VAL A 245 23.00 14.57 21.13
N SER A 246 21.82 14.20 21.63
CA SER A 246 21.15 14.95 22.70
C SER A 246 21.97 14.95 23.99
N ASP A 247 22.56 13.81 24.36
CA ASP A 247 23.39 13.68 25.56
C ASP A 247 24.67 14.49 25.44
N SER A 248 25.31 14.52 24.26
CA SER A 248 26.50 15.33 24.02
C SER A 248 26.20 16.84 23.97
N ALA A 249 25.02 17.25 23.48
CA ALA A 249 24.53 18.63 23.58
C ALA A 249 24.20 19.04 25.02
N ALA A 250 23.64 18.12 25.82
CA ALA A 250 23.40 18.33 27.25
C ALA A 250 24.72 18.38 28.04
N LEU A 251 25.73 17.60 27.66
CA LEU A 251 27.07 17.62 28.25
C LEU A 251 27.78 18.96 28.00
N HIS A 252 27.55 19.59 26.84
CA HIS A 252 28.12 20.91 26.56
C HIS A 252 27.50 22.04 27.41
N ASN A 253 26.24 21.86 27.84
CA ASN A 253 25.53 22.80 28.72
C ASN A 253 25.63 22.49 30.22
N ARG A 254 26.29 21.39 30.62
CA ARG A 254 26.45 21.01 32.04
C ARG A 254 27.89 20.64 32.39
N ILE A 255 28.69 21.66 32.71
CA ILE A 255 29.64 21.56 33.83
C ILE A 255 28.78 21.61 35.10
N LEU A 256 28.37 20.44 35.63
CA LEU A 256 28.06 20.11 37.04
C LEU A 256 27.34 18.73 37.10
N PRO A 257 27.45 18.00 38.22
CA PRO A 257 27.74 16.56 38.21
C PRO A 257 26.51 15.66 38.08
N CYS A 258 26.83 14.47 37.59
CA CYS A 258 26.13 13.19 37.64
C CYS A 258 24.95 13.10 38.63
N GLU A 259 23.78 12.84 38.08
CA GLU A 259 22.95 11.72 38.52
C GLU A 259 21.89 11.41 37.44
N SER A 260 21.47 10.14 37.39
CA SER A 260 20.35 9.58 36.62
C SER A 260 20.58 9.14 35.16
N PHE A 261 21.55 8.24 35.00
CA PHE A 261 21.75 7.30 33.88
C PHE A 261 20.64 6.23 33.74
N PHE A 262 19.48 6.39 34.39
CA PHE A 262 18.47 5.33 34.58
C PHE A 262 17.12 5.56 33.86
N ASN A 263 17.06 6.50 32.91
CA ASN A 263 15.81 6.85 32.21
C ASN A 263 15.66 6.19 30.82
N ILE A 264 16.13 4.94 30.70
CA ILE A 264 16.22 4.19 29.43
C ILE A 264 14.84 3.81 28.83
N TYR A 265 13.74 3.97 29.60
CA TYR A 265 12.41 3.58 29.13
C TYR A 265 11.38 4.70 29.03
N GLY A 266 11.71 5.98 29.29
CA GLY A 266 10.85 7.11 28.92
C GLY A 266 9.39 7.08 29.41
N TRP A 267 9.09 6.31 30.46
CA TRP A 267 7.73 6.15 31.00
C TRP A 267 7.50 6.87 32.34
N ARG A 268 8.52 7.58 32.84
CA ARG A 268 8.45 8.44 34.03
C ARG A 268 8.78 9.85 33.51
N ASP A 269 7.83 10.62 32.97
CA ASP A 269 6.99 11.53 33.75
C ASP A 269 5.89 12.19 32.88
N TYR A 270 4.87 11.43 32.44
CA TYR A 270 3.64 12.07 31.94
C TYR A 270 2.60 12.29 33.06
N SER A 271 2.72 11.56 34.17
CA SER A 271 1.84 11.73 35.34
C SER A 271 2.16 12.97 36.18
N ASP A 272 3.42 13.42 36.20
CA ASP A 272 3.80 14.61 36.97
C ASP A 272 3.41 15.92 36.27
N TYR A 273 3.32 15.92 34.93
CA TYR A 273 2.86 17.09 34.19
C TYR A 273 1.37 17.43 34.41
N GLN A 274 0.54 16.43 34.74
CA GLN A 274 -0.85 16.68 35.15
C GLN A 274 -0.99 17.13 36.61
N ARG A 275 0.02 16.90 37.46
CA ARG A 275 -0.05 17.24 38.89
C ARG A 275 0.37 18.68 39.19
N THR A 276 1.08 19.35 38.28
CA THR A 276 1.59 20.72 38.49
C THR A 276 1.02 21.77 37.51
N GLY A 277 -0.09 21.47 36.82
CA GLY A 277 -0.80 22.48 36.04
C GLY A 277 -1.47 23.54 36.94
N PRO A 278 -1.42 24.84 36.61
CA PRO A 278 -1.88 25.95 37.47
C PRO A 278 -3.42 26.10 37.57
N PHE A 279 -4.18 25.02 37.39
CA PHE A 279 -5.64 25.09 37.20
C PHE A 279 -6.50 24.58 38.37
N ASN A 280 -5.90 24.34 39.55
CA ASN A 280 -6.62 23.78 40.70
C ASN A 280 -7.01 24.79 41.80
N ASP A 281 -6.83 26.09 41.58
CA ASP A 281 -7.12 27.13 42.59
C ASP A 281 -8.52 27.77 42.50
N TYR A 282 -9.40 27.25 41.66
CA TYR A 282 -10.78 27.74 41.58
C TYR A 282 -11.78 26.58 41.63
N LEU A 283 -12.04 26.05 42.83
CA LEU A 283 -13.30 25.41 43.22
C LEU A 283 -13.25 25.12 44.74
N VAL A 284 -13.72 26.10 45.53
CA VAL A 284 -14.34 25.92 46.85
C VAL A 284 -15.83 26.13 46.67
#